data_AF-A0A1Y2FAF7-F1
#
_entry.id   AF-A0A1Y2FAF7-F1
#
_cell.length_a   1.000
_cell.length_b   1.000
_cell.length_c   1.000
_cell.angle_alpha   90.00
_cell.angle_beta   90.00
_cell.angle_gamma   90.00
#
_symmetry.space_group_name_H-M   'P 1'
#
loop_
_entity.id
_entity.type
_entity.pdbx_description
1 polymer ?
#
loop_
_entity_poly.entity_id
_entity_poly.type
_entity_poly.pdbx_seq_one_letter_code
_entity_poly.pdbx_strand_id
1 'polypeptide(L)'
;MSGLKDFLCIMPDHEGAQEKRLAVRTEHLDNARAQNKAKHFLWGGAMVAEHPAPDTVPTFKGSVLVMQCKTADEAWEHLRKDIYTTSVPAELVPLAAVLALGVGAAVFSMGRALFTDPTLRLMPSKKAQH
;
A
#
# COMPACT_ATOMS: atom_id res chain seq x y z
N MET A 1 6.01 -31.25 10.69
CA MET A 1 6.78 -30.00 10.93
C MET A 1 5.96 -28.86 10.36
N SER A 2 5.75 -27.77 11.10
CA SER A 2 5.01 -26.61 10.58
C SER A 2 5.70 -26.10 9.32
N GLY A 3 4.97 -25.97 8.20
CA GLY A 3 5.52 -25.48 6.93
C GLY A 3 5.89 -23.99 6.92
N LEU A 4 6.06 -23.40 8.11
CA LEU A 4 6.37 -22.00 8.34
C LEU A 4 7.85 -21.85 8.66
N LYS A 5 8.43 -20.76 8.17
CA LYS A 5 9.84 -20.37 8.31
C LYS A 5 9.91 -18.97 8.90
N ASP A 6 10.97 -18.71 9.64
CA ASP A 6 11.22 -17.40 10.21
C ASP A 6 12.14 -16.60 9.27
N PHE A 7 11.73 -15.39 8.94
CA PHE A 7 12.45 -14.46 8.07
C PHE A 7 12.84 -13.22 8.86
N LEU A 8 14.14 -12.93 8.88
CA LEU A 8 14.64 -11.65 9.39
C LEU A 8 14.45 -10.58 8.31
N CYS A 9 13.58 -9.62 8.58
CA CYS A 9 13.28 -8.50 7.70
C CYS A 9 13.98 -7.25 8.23
N ILE A 10 14.84 -6.65 7.42
CA ILE A 10 15.53 -5.39 7.71
C ILE A 10 15.06 -4.36 6.69
N MET A 11 14.45 -3.27 7.18
CA MET A 11 13.86 -2.22 6.34
C MET A 11 14.48 -0.88 6.75
N PRO A 12 15.58 -0.46 6.10
CA PRO A 12 16.16 0.85 6.33
C PRO A 12 15.19 1.96 5.89
N ASP A 13 15.16 3.04 6.64
CA ASP A 13 14.41 4.25 6.25
C ASP A 13 15.16 4.97 5.12
N HIS A 14 14.42 5.59 4.21
CA HIS A 14 14.99 6.54 3.24
C HIS A 14 15.46 7.83 3.95
N GLU A 15 16.39 8.54 3.33
CA GLU A 15 16.79 9.87 3.82
C GLU A 15 15.59 10.82 3.90
N GLY A 16 15.46 11.55 5.01
CA GLY A 16 14.34 12.47 5.27
C GLY A 16 13.00 11.79 5.62
N ALA A 17 12.94 10.47 5.78
CA ALA A 17 11.68 9.76 6.07
C ALA A 17 11.15 9.96 7.51
N GLN A 18 11.92 10.60 8.40
CA GLN A 18 11.63 10.66 9.84
C GLN A 18 10.29 11.35 10.16
N GLU A 19 9.99 12.47 9.50
CA GLU A 19 8.72 13.18 9.71
C GLU A 19 7.53 12.33 9.26
N LYS A 20 7.61 11.73 8.07
CA LYS A 20 6.57 10.83 7.53
C LYS A 20 6.34 9.64 8.45
N ARG A 21 7.43 9.04 8.95
CA ARG A 21 7.39 7.92 9.89
C ARG A 21 6.65 8.29 11.16
N LEU A 22 6.94 9.46 11.74
CA LEU A 22 6.30 9.92 12.98
C LEU A 22 4.81 10.19 12.77
N ALA A 23 4.42 10.78 11.64
CA ALA A 23 3.03 11.09 11.31
C ALA A 23 2.12 9.86 11.29
N VAL A 24 2.62 8.71 10.83
CA VAL A 24 1.85 7.46 10.70
C VAL A 24 2.23 6.37 11.71
N ARG A 25 3.14 6.68 12.67
CA ARG A 25 3.70 5.69 13.61
C ARG A 25 2.63 4.98 14.44
N THR A 26 1.63 5.71 14.91
CA THR A 26 0.57 5.13 15.76
C THR A 26 -0.18 4.04 14.99
N GLU A 27 -0.59 4.32 13.76
CA GLU A 27 -1.27 3.36 12.90
C GLU A 27 -0.38 2.16 12.53
N HIS A 28 0.89 2.41 12.23
CA HIS A 28 1.88 1.34 12.02
C HIS A 28 1.95 0.39 13.23
N LEU A 29 2.03 0.92 14.45
CA LEU A 29 2.12 0.10 15.67
C LEU A 29 0.82 -0.69 15.94
N ASP A 30 -0.34 -0.11 15.66
CA ASP A 30 -1.62 -0.82 15.82
C ASP A 30 -1.77 -1.96 14.81
N ASN A 31 -1.35 -1.75 13.56
CA ASN A 31 -1.28 -2.80 12.54
C ASN A 31 -0.26 -3.89 12.92
N ALA A 32 0.92 -3.51 13.40
CA ALA A 32 1.95 -4.45 13.85
C ALA A 32 1.48 -5.31 15.04
N ARG A 33 0.73 -4.72 15.99
CA ARG A 33 0.12 -5.45 17.10
C ARG A 33 -0.90 -6.47 16.62
N ALA A 34 -1.70 -6.15 15.60
CA ALA A 34 -2.65 -7.09 15.01
C ALA A 34 -1.91 -8.28 14.36
N GLN A 35 -0.81 -8.03 13.63
CA GLN A 35 0.01 -9.08 13.02
C GLN A 35 0.74 -9.95 14.06
N ASN A 36 1.16 -9.37 15.18
CA ASN A 36 1.72 -10.11 16.30
C ASN A 36 0.69 -11.07 16.95
N LYS A 37 -0.55 -10.61 17.14
CA LYS A 37 -1.65 -11.47 17.61
C LYS A 37 -1.92 -12.64 16.66
N ALA A 38 -1.81 -12.40 15.35
CA ALA A 38 -1.92 -13.41 14.31
C ALA A 38 -0.69 -14.33 14.18
N LYS A 39 0.35 -14.13 15.01
CA LYS A 39 1.63 -14.87 14.99
C LYS A 39 2.45 -14.72 13.70
N HIS A 40 2.10 -13.76 12.84
CA HIS A 40 2.95 -13.42 11.70
C HIS A 40 4.19 -12.66 12.16
N PHE A 41 4.09 -11.77 13.15
CA PHE A 41 5.25 -11.03 13.69
C PHE A 41 5.66 -11.62 15.03
N LEU A 42 6.82 -12.26 15.09
CA LEU A 42 7.32 -12.87 16.32
C LEU A 42 7.95 -11.83 17.25
N TRP A 43 8.76 -10.96 16.67
CA TRP A 43 9.44 -9.86 17.37
C TRP A 43 9.84 -8.78 16.36
N GLY A 44 9.98 -7.54 16.81
CA GLY A 44 10.51 -6.46 15.99
C GLY A 44 10.60 -5.14 16.74
N GLY A 45 11.35 -4.21 16.16
CA GLY A 45 11.60 -2.89 16.74
C GLY A 45 12.17 -1.92 15.72
N ALA A 46 12.32 -0.67 16.16
CA ALA A 46 12.95 0.36 15.36
C ALA A 46 14.48 0.24 15.45
N MET A 47 15.15 0.39 14.31
CA MET A 47 16.59 0.62 14.28
C MET A 47 16.82 2.11 14.55
N VAL A 48 17.73 2.41 15.48
CA VAL A 48 18.05 3.80 15.87
C VAL A 48 19.53 4.07 15.63
N ALA A 49 19.86 5.34 15.34
CA ALA A 49 21.24 5.75 15.13
C ALA A 49 22.09 5.63 16.42
N GLU A 50 21.45 5.94 17.55
CA GLU A 50 22.01 5.94 18.88
C GLU A 50 20.93 5.55 19.89
N HIS A 51 21.35 5.12 21.08
CA HIS A 51 20.40 4.81 22.14
C HIS A 51 19.72 6.10 22.59
N PRO A 52 18.38 6.22 22.50
CA PRO A 52 17.70 7.45 22.86
C PRO A 52 17.85 7.71 24.36
N ALA A 53 18.11 8.98 24.70
CA ALA A 53 17.99 9.44 26.07
C ALA A 53 16.54 9.28 26.56
N PRO A 54 16.30 9.22 27.89
CA PRO A 54 14.94 9.21 28.42
C PRO A 54 14.10 10.37 27.87
N ASP A 55 12.86 10.08 27.51
CA ASP A 55 11.86 11.04 27.02
C ASP A 55 12.21 11.79 25.72
N THR A 56 13.20 11.33 24.95
CA THR A 56 13.51 11.91 23.63
C THR A 56 12.90 11.11 22.48
N VAL A 57 12.58 11.80 21.38
CA VAL A 57 12.18 11.15 20.13
C VAL A 57 13.43 10.56 19.49
N PRO A 58 13.52 9.24 19.29
CA PRO A 58 14.71 8.62 18.73
C PRO A 58 14.93 9.02 17.27
N THR A 59 16.19 9.12 16.87
CA THR A 59 16.58 9.20 15.46
C THR A 59 16.50 7.82 14.83
N PHE A 60 15.49 7.61 13.98
CA PHE A 60 15.22 6.32 13.35
C PHE A 60 16.10 6.12 12.11
N LYS A 61 16.58 4.89 11.93
CA LYS A 61 17.28 4.42 10.72
C LYS A 61 16.52 3.35 9.95
N GLY A 62 15.36 2.93 10.46
CA GLY A 62 14.58 1.85 9.87
C GLY A 62 13.91 0.96 10.91
N SER A 63 13.50 -0.21 10.46
CA SER A 63 12.86 -1.24 11.26
C SER A 63 13.54 -2.57 11.06
N VAL A 64 13.49 -3.41 12.09
CA VAL A 64 13.87 -4.83 12.01
C VAL A 64 12.77 -5.65 12.65
N LEU A 65 12.38 -6.75 12.01
CA LEU A 65 11.42 -7.70 12.56
C LEU A 65 11.72 -9.12 12.11
N VAL A 66 11.21 -10.09 12.86
CA VAL A 66 11.17 -11.50 12.48
C VAL A 66 9.73 -11.86 12.15
N MET A 67 9.52 -12.29 10.90
CA MET A 67 8.22 -12.70 10.38
C MET A 67 8.15 -14.20 10.17
N GLN A 68 7.04 -14.83 10.52
CA GLN A 68 6.80 -16.24 10.27
C GLN A 68 5.85 -16.42 9.07
N CYS A 69 6.38 -16.95 7.97
CA CYS A 69 5.67 -17.14 6.69
C CYS A 69 6.07 -18.46 6.01
N LYS A 70 5.37 -18.88 4.96
CA LYS A 70 5.75 -20.07 4.17
C LYS A 70 6.89 -19.78 3.20
N THR A 71 6.88 -18.59 2.59
CA THR A 71 7.84 -18.16 1.57
C THR A 71 8.33 -16.74 1.81
N ALA A 72 9.45 -16.39 1.19
CA ALA A 72 9.97 -15.02 1.23
C ALA A 72 9.05 -14.03 0.50
N ASP A 73 8.37 -14.48 -0.56
CA ASP A 73 7.44 -13.64 -1.33
C ASP A 73 6.22 -13.23 -0.49
N GLU A 74 5.69 -14.15 0.31
CA GLU A 74 4.61 -13.86 1.27
C GLU A 74 5.06 -12.79 2.29
N ALA A 75 6.29 -12.92 2.81
CA ALA A 75 6.86 -11.89 3.69
C ALA A 75 6.95 -10.52 2.99
N TRP A 76 7.41 -10.48 1.73
CA TRP A 76 7.45 -9.24 0.94
C TRP A 76 6.07 -8.63 0.71
N GLU A 77 5.05 -9.43 0.45
CA GLU A 77 3.68 -8.95 0.28
C GLU A 77 3.13 -8.34 1.57
N HIS A 78 3.44 -8.92 2.73
CA HIS A 78 3.07 -8.34 4.01
C HIS A 78 3.77 -7.01 4.25
N LEU A 79 5.08 -6.94 3.99
CA LEU A 79 5.87 -5.71 4.20
C LEU A 79 5.40 -4.56 3.31
N ARG A 80 5.04 -4.82 2.04
CA ARG A 80 4.53 -3.80 1.10
C ARG A 80 3.16 -3.24 1.44
N LYS A 81 2.43 -3.89 2.36
CA LYS A 81 1.12 -3.42 2.84
C LYS A 81 1.25 -2.56 4.10
N ASP A 82 2.45 -2.44 4.66
CA ASP A 82 2.68 -1.60 5.83
C ASP A 82 2.55 -0.12 5.48
N ILE A 83 1.95 0.67 6.36
CA ILE A 83 1.74 2.10 6.13
C ILE A 83 3.04 2.90 5.97
N TYR A 84 4.17 2.43 6.53
CA TYR A 84 5.48 3.00 6.26
C TYR A 84 5.92 2.83 4.79
N THR A 85 5.32 1.90 4.05
CA THR A 85 5.64 1.61 2.65
C THR A 85 4.59 2.13 1.66
N THR A 86 3.33 2.27 2.08
CA THR A 86 2.22 2.65 1.18
C THR A 86 1.96 4.15 1.11
N SER A 87 2.82 5.00 1.69
CA SER A 87 2.60 6.44 1.66
C SER A 87 2.64 6.96 0.22
N VAL A 88 1.48 7.30 -0.34
CA VAL A 88 1.39 7.99 -1.62
C VAL A 88 2.03 9.38 -1.42
N PRO A 89 3.06 9.74 -2.19
CA PRO A 89 3.64 11.07 -2.11
C PRO A 89 2.55 12.13 -2.33
N ALA A 90 2.49 13.14 -1.46
CA ALA A 90 1.49 14.20 -1.54
C ALA A 90 1.52 14.91 -2.91
N GLU A 91 2.68 14.95 -3.56
CA GLU A 91 2.87 15.49 -4.92
C GLU A 91 2.13 14.71 -6.02
N LEU A 92 1.71 13.46 -5.78
CA LEU A 92 0.96 12.66 -6.75
C LEU A 92 -0.56 12.87 -6.65
N VAL A 93 -1.05 13.51 -5.59
CA VAL A 93 -2.48 13.79 -5.41
C VAL A 93 -3.04 14.68 -6.55
N PRO A 94 -2.37 15.78 -6.96
CA PRO A 94 -2.81 16.56 -8.11
C PRO A 94 -2.81 15.77 -9.41
N LEU A 95 -1.79 14.93 -9.63
CA LEU A 95 -1.70 14.09 -10.83
C LEU A 95 -2.87 13.08 -10.89
N ALA A 96 -3.19 12.45 -9.75
CA ALA A 96 -4.33 11.54 -9.65
C ALA A 96 -5.66 12.25 -9.96
N ALA A 97 -5.85 13.49 -9.49
CA ALA A 97 -7.05 14.28 -9.80
C ALA A 97 -7.17 14.58 -11.31
N VAL A 98 -6.07 14.96 -11.97
CA VAL A 98 -6.05 15.21 -13.42
C VAL A 98 -6.37 13.94 -14.20
N LEU A 99 -5.78 12.80 -13.82
CA LEU A 99 -6.07 11.51 -14.44
C LEU A 99 -7.55 11.12 -14.28
N ALA A 100 -8.12 11.29 -13.09
CA ALA A 100 -9.53 11.01 -12.84
C ALA A 100 -10.47 11.90 -13.67
N LEU A 101 -10.16 13.19 -13.81
CA LEU A 101 -10.91 14.11 -14.66
C LEU A 101 -10.81 13.72 -16.15
N GLY A 102 -9.61 13.37 -16.62
CA GLY A 102 -9.40 12.96 -18.02
C GLY A 102 -10.15 11.69 -18.38
N VAL A 103 -10.03 10.65 -17.55
CA VAL A 103 -10.78 9.40 -17.73
C VAL A 103 -12.29 9.64 -17.62
N GLY A 104 -12.73 10.44 -16.64
CA GLY A 104 -14.13 10.80 -16.46
C GLY A 104 -14.71 11.52 -17.69
N ALA A 105 -13.97 12.47 -18.27
CA ALA A 105 -14.38 13.17 -19.48
C ALA A 105 -14.47 12.23 -20.70
N ALA A 106 -13.55 11.28 -20.84
CA ALA A 106 -13.58 10.28 -21.90
C ALA A 106 -14.78 9.32 -21.76
N VAL A 107 -15.04 8.81 -20.56
CA VAL A 107 -16.20 7.96 -20.28
C VAL A 107 -17.50 8.73 -20.52
N PHE A 108 -17.56 9.99 -20.09
CA PHE A 108 -18.73 10.84 -20.32
C PHE A 108 -18.96 11.12 -21.81
N SER A 109 -17.91 11.41 -22.59
CA SER A 109 -18.04 11.69 -24.02
C SER A 109 -18.48 10.44 -24.79
N MET A 110 -17.91 9.28 -24.48
CA MET A 110 -18.33 7.98 -25.05
C MET A 110 -19.78 7.64 -24.68
N GLY A 111 -20.14 7.79 -23.41
CA GLY A 111 -21.52 7.57 -22.96
C GLY A 111 -22.49 8.50 -23.67
N ARG A 112 -22.17 9.81 -23.73
CA ARG A 112 -22.98 10.78 -24.45
C ARG A 112 -23.15 10.41 -25.93
N ALA A 113 -22.07 10.02 -26.61
CA ALA A 113 -22.12 9.59 -28.01
C ALA A 113 -23.06 8.40 -28.21
N LEU A 114 -23.01 7.38 -27.35
CA LEU A 114 -23.93 6.24 -27.38
C LEU A 114 -25.41 6.64 -27.20
N PHE A 115 -25.68 7.68 -26.38
CA PHE A 115 -27.04 8.17 -26.16
C PHE A 115 -27.54 9.09 -27.27
N THR A 116 -26.69 9.96 -27.83
CA THR A 116 -27.12 10.98 -28.79
C THR A 116 -27.00 10.55 -30.25
N ASP A 117 -26.09 9.65 -30.60
CA ASP A 117 -25.90 9.19 -31.97
C ASP A 117 -26.70 7.90 -32.24
N PRO A 118 -27.75 7.93 -33.07
CA PRO A 118 -28.55 6.75 -33.37
C PRO A 118 -27.78 5.65 -34.12
N THR A 119 -26.68 6.00 -34.81
CA THR A 119 -25.87 5.05 -35.60
C THR A 119 -24.97 4.17 -34.73
N LEU A 120 -24.62 4.64 -33.53
CA LEU A 120 -23.84 3.90 -32.53
C LEU A 120 -24.71 3.05 -31.59
N ARG A 121 -26.04 3.18 -31.67
CA ARG A 121 -26.95 2.31 -30.94
C ARG A 121 -26.98 0.93 -31.62
N LEU A 122 -26.60 -0.11 -30.88
CA LEU A 122 -26.75 -1.48 -31.35
C LEU A 122 -28.24 -1.77 -31.60
N MET A 123 -28.63 -1.77 -32.88
CA MET A 123 -29.95 -2.26 -33.29
C MET A 123 -29.97 -3.79 -33.11
N PRO A 124 -31.06 -4.37 -32.59
CA PRO A 124 -31.16 -5.81 -32.44
C PRO A 124 -31.07 -6.46 -33.83
N SER A 125 -30.07 -7.34 -34.00
CA SER A 125 -29.90 -8.12 -35.23
C SER A 125 -31.15 -8.95 -35.47
N LYS A 126 -31.83 -8.75 -36.60
CA LYS A 126 -32.87 -9.67 -37.06
C LYS A 126 -32.19 -11.00 -37.34
N LYS A 127 -32.34 -11.97 -36.43
CA LYS A 127 -32.02 -13.37 -36.72
C LYS A 127 -32.72 -13.73 -38.03
N ALA A 128 -31.92 -14.05 -39.05
CA ALA A 128 -32.41 -14.52 -40.33
C ALA A 128 -33.30 -15.74 -40.08
N GLN A 129 -34.58 -15.63 -40.43
CA GLN A 129 -35.47 -16.78 -40.52
C GLN A 129 -35.09 -17.57 -41.78
N HIS A 130 -35.03 -18.89 -41.57
CA HIS A 130 -34.61 -19.95 -42.50
C HIS A 130 -35.22 -19.89 -43.90
#